data_AF-A0A4U0XEY5-F1
#
_entry.id   AF-A0A4U0XEY5-F1
#
_cell.length_a   1.000
_cell.length_b   1.000
_cell.length_c   1.000
_cell.angle_alpha   90.00
_cell.angle_beta   90.00
_cell.angle_gamma   90.00
#
_symmetry.space_group_name_H-M   'P 1'
#
loop_
_entity.id
_entity.type
_entity.pdbx_description
1 polymer ?
#
loop_
_entity_poly.entity_id
_entity_poly.type
_entity_poly.pdbx_seq_one_letter_code
_entity_poly.pdbx_strand_id
1 'polypeptide(L)'
;MGTNALTKRSADTLLMPPPPLPKRQKRPPKVLDEDVYSDALSHIVARDFFPGLLETEAQQEYLSALDSNDNDRIREAGRKLTRVMTPGPEGRRRRNTSFTPRRSVTAGGVTPRNYVGTTPKRYLSATPLRTPMTEVADDHFAPEPKPDVDVNMSLGAFQAKYTSEDNE
;
A
#
# COMPACT_ATOMS: atom_id res chain seq x y z
N MET A 1 7.87 -64.92 20.14
CA MET A 1 7.36 -63.72 19.44
C MET A 1 8.35 -62.57 19.67
N GLY A 2 9.30 -62.37 18.75
CA GLY A 2 10.31 -61.31 18.86
C GLY A 2 9.99 -60.16 17.92
N THR A 3 9.87 -58.94 18.44
CA THR A 3 9.60 -57.72 17.68
C THR A 3 10.90 -57.20 17.04
N ASN A 4 10.99 -57.23 15.71
CA ASN A 4 12.11 -56.62 14.99
C ASN A 4 12.01 -55.09 15.05
N ALA A 5 12.97 -54.46 15.73
CA ALA A 5 13.10 -53.01 15.79
C ALA A 5 13.63 -52.45 14.45
N LEU A 6 13.00 -51.38 13.97
CA LEU A 6 13.33 -50.69 12.73
C LEU A 6 14.65 -49.91 12.89
N THR A 7 15.76 -50.46 12.41
CA THR A 7 17.08 -49.79 12.41
C THR A 7 17.19 -48.81 11.25
N LYS A 8 17.61 -47.58 11.56
CA LYS A 8 17.93 -46.51 10.59
C LYS A 8 19.00 -47.00 9.60
N ARG A 9 18.69 -46.98 8.31
CA ARG A 9 19.64 -47.31 7.22
C ARG A 9 20.74 -46.24 7.12
N SER A 10 21.98 -46.68 7.08
CA SER A 10 23.19 -45.87 6.98
C SER A 10 23.32 -45.18 5.61
N ALA A 11 23.71 -43.90 5.64
CA ALA A 11 23.77 -43.00 4.48
C ALA A 11 24.86 -43.36 3.45
N ASP A 12 25.77 -44.29 3.77
CA ASP A 12 26.92 -44.67 2.93
C ASP A 12 26.57 -45.49 1.69
N THR A 13 25.29 -45.86 1.50
CA THR A 13 24.79 -46.58 0.30
C THR A 13 24.13 -45.66 -0.73
N LEU A 14 24.12 -44.34 -0.51
CA LEU A 14 23.52 -43.39 -1.44
C LEU A 14 24.55 -42.90 -2.47
N LEU A 15 24.30 -43.20 -3.76
CA LEU A 15 25.13 -42.83 -4.92
C LEU A 15 25.30 -41.30 -5.10
N MET A 16 24.48 -40.51 -4.42
CA MET A 16 24.53 -39.05 -4.38
C MET A 16 24.21 -38.57 -2.95
N PRO A 17 24.86 -37.50 -2.47
CA PRO A 17 24.48 -36.89 -1.21
C PRO A 17 23.01 -36.42 -1.28
N PRO A 18 22.23 -36.57 -0.21
CA PRO A 18 20.86 -36.06 -0.18
C PRO A 18 20.88 -34.55 -0.46
N PRO A 19 19.92 -34.02 -1.25
CA PRO A 19 19.88 -32.61 -1.56
C PRO A 19 19.82 -31.78 -0.27
N PRO A 20 20.51 -30.63 -0.21
CA PRO A 20 20.49 -29.79 0.97
C PRO A 20 19.04 -29.44 1.32
N LEU A 21 18.67 -29.63 2.59
CA LEU A 21 17.34 -29.28 3.08
C LEU A 21 17.04 -27.82 2.71
N PRO A 22 15.86 -27.53 2.13
CA PRO A 22 15.51 -26.17 1.77
C PRO A 22 15.58 -25.29 3.03
N LYS A 23 16.30 -24.16 2.92
CA LYS A 23 16.38 -23.19 4.01
C LYS A 23 14.98 -22.64 4.27
N ARG A 24 14.36 -23.03 5.39
CA ARG A 24 13.08 -22.45 5.83
C ARG A 24 13.26 -20.95 5.99
N GLN A 25 12.58 -20.19 5.14
CA GLN A 25 12.47 -18.74 5.32
C GLN A 25 11.83 -18.50 6.69
N LYS A 26 12.43 -17.61 7.49
CA LYS A 26 11.90 -17.26 8.81
C LYS A 26 10.59 -16.53 8.60
N ARG A 27 9.51 -17.09 9.13
CA ARG A 27 8.18 -16.50 9.06
C ARG A 27 8.14 -15.23 9.91
N PRO A 28 7.37 -14.21 9.51
CA PRO A 28 7.16 -13.03 10.33
C PRO A 28 6.62 -13.42 11.71
N PRO A 29 7.06 -12.74 12.78
CA PRO A 29 6.77 -13.15 14.16
C PRO A 29 5.35 -12.83 14.64
N LYS A 30 4.65 -11.89 14.00
CA LYS A 30 3.32 -11.45 14.44
C LYS A 30 2.28 -11.62 13.33
N VAL A 31 1.26 -12.40 13.60
CA VAL A 31 0.10 -12.57 12.72
C VAL A 31 -0.93 -11.51 13.03
N LEU A 32 -1.48 -10.89 11.99
CA LEU A 32 -2.53 -9.88 12.05
C LEU A 32 -3.75 -10.41 11.31
N ASP A 33 -4.92 -9.99 11.78
CA ASP A 33 -6.17 -10.12 11.03
C ASP A 33 -6.01 -9.48 9.64
N GLU A 34 -6.65 -10.10 8.64
CA GLU A 34 -6.47 -9.74 7.23
C GLU A 34 -6.91 -8.29 6.96
N ASP A 35 -8.05 -7.87 7.51
CA ASP A 35 -8.55 -6.51 7.34
C ASP A 35 -7.55 -5.48 7.91
N VAL A 36 -6.95 -5.79 9.06
CA VAL A 36 -5.95 -4.94 9.70
C VAL A 36 -4.63 -4.93 8.92
N TYR A 37 -4.18 -6.09 8.46
CA TYR A 37 -2.95 -6.22 7.68
C TYR A 37 -3.07 -5.44 6.36
N SER A 38 -4.19 -5.60 5.65
CA SER A 38 -4.46 -4.92 4.38
C SER A 38 -4.64 -3.40 4.55
N ASP A 39 -5.31 -2.92 5.60
CA ASP A 39 -5.42 -1.48 5.90
C ASP A 39 -4.04 -0.86 6.20
N ALA A 40 -3.24 -1.52 7.05
CA ALA A 40 -1.89 -1.07 7.38
C ALA A 40 -0.96 -1.11 6.15
N LEU A 41 -1.04 -2.16 5.34
CA LEU A 41 -0.26 -2.30 4.11
C LEU A 41 -0.63 -1.21 3.11
N SER A 42 -1.92 -0.97 2.89
CA SER A 42 -2.44 0.09 2.04
C SER A 42 -1.92 1.46 2.47
N HIS A 43 -1.95 1.75 3.78
CA HIS A 43 -1.44 3.00 4.32
C HIS A 43 0.06 3.21 4.04
N ILE A 44 0.88 2.19 4.26
CA ILE A 44 2.33 2.25 4.01
C ILE A 44 2.61 2.42 2.52
N VAL A 45 1.91 1.67 1.68
CA VAL A 45 2.07 1.74 0.21
C VAL A 45 1.68 3.11 -0.32
N ALA A 46 0.51 3.64 0.08
CA ALA A 46 0.05 4.98 -0.28
C ALA A 46 1.05 6.06 0.12
N ARG A 47 1.60 5.98 1.34
CA ARG A 47 2.60 6.92 1.86
C ARG A 47 3.89 6.93 1.05
N ASP A 48 4.44 5.75 0.78
CA ASP A 48 5.81 5.62 0.25
C ASP A 48 5.88 5.64 -1.28
N PHE A 49 4.85 5.12 -1.97
CA PHE A 49 4.86 4.94 -3.43
C PHE A 49 3.95 5.91 -4.17
N PHE A 50 3.01 6.56 -3.47
CA PHE A 50 2.05 7.47 -4.09
C PHE A 50 2.05 8.86 -3.41
N PRO A 51 3.17 9.61 -3.45
CA PRO A 51 3.31 10.88 -2.75
C PRO A 51 2.35 12.00 -3.21
N GLY A 52 1.63 11.81 -4.31
CA GLY A 52 0.60 12.71 -4.83
C GLY A 52 -0.83 12.17 -4.74
N LEU A 53 -1.07 10.99 -4.16
CA LEU A 53 -2.41 10.38 -4.10
C LEU A 53 -3.40 11.29 -3.36
N LEU A 54 -2.99 11.78 -2.18
CA LEU A 54 -3.77 12.69 -1.36
C LEU A 54 -4.05 14.01 -2.10
N GLU A 55 -3.09 14.49 -2.90
CA GLU A 55 -3.24 15.72 -3.69
C GLU A 55 -4.34 15.54 -4.74
N THR A 56 -4.31 14.44 -5.49
CA THR A 56 -5.32 14.15 -6.53
C THR A 56 -6.70 13.86 -5.94
N GLU A 57 -6.76 13.14 -4.81
CA GLU A 57 -8.01 12.81 -4.14
C GLU A 57 -8.70 14.08 -3.63
N ALA A 58 -7.96 14.99 -3.00
CA ALA A 58 -8.51 16.25 -2.51
C ALA A 58 -8.98 17.18 -3.65
N GLN A 59 -8.30 17.17 -4.81
CA GLN A 59 -8.76 17.89 -6.00
C GLN A 59 -10.08 17.30 -6.51
N GLN A 60 -10.15 15.97 -6.63
CA GLN A 60 -11.35 15.28 -7.11
C GLN A 60 -12.54 15.50 -6.18
N GLU A 61 -12.33 15.42 -4.86
CA GLU A 61 -13.37 15.66 -3.86
C GLU A 61 -13.90 17.09 -3.93
N TYR A 62 -13.02 18.08 -4.13
CA TYR A 62 -13.45 19.47 -4.33
C TYR A 62 -14.27 19.65 -5.60
N LEU A 63 -13.87 19.06 -6.72
CA LEU A 63 -14.65 19.11 -7.96
C LEU A 63 -16.00 18.41 -7.81
N SER A 64 -16.03 17.23 -7.17
CA SER A 64 -17.28 16.52 -6.89
C SER A 64 -18.19 17.31 -5.96
N ALA A 65 -17.63 18.07 -5.01
CA ALA A 65 -18.41 18.93 -4.13
C ALA A 65 -19.03 20.09 -4.92
N LEU A 66 -18.29 20.71 -5.84
CA LEU A 66 -18.82 21.72 -6.76
C LEU A 66 -19.95 21.16 -7.63
N ASP A 67 -19.78 19.97 -8.19
CA ASP A 67 -20.81 19.30 -9.00
C ASP A 67 -22.08 19.00 -8.18
N SER A 68 -21.95 18.74 -6.88
CA SER A 68 -23.07 18.48 -5.97
C SER A 68 -23.81 19.74 -5.50
N ASN A 69 -23.27 20.94 -5.74
CA ASN A 69 -23.79 22.24 -5.24
C ASN A 69 -24.03 22.31 -3.72
N ASP A 70 -23.37 21.46 -2.94
CA ASP A 70 -23.46 21.47 -1.47
C ASP A 70 -22.38 22.39 -0.88
N ASN A 71 -22.81 23.52 -0.32
CA ASN A 71 -21.92 24.55 0.22
C ASN A 71 -21.07 24.05 1.38
N ASP A 72 -21.56 23.13 2.20
CA ASP A 72 -20.81 22.65 3.35
C ASP A 72 -19.72 21.67 2.91
N ARG A 73 -20.05 20.78 1.96
CA ARG A 73 -19.05 19.91 1.31
C ARG A 73 -17.99 20.69 0.55
N ILE A 74 -18.36 21.75 -0.17
CA ILE A 74 -17.40 22.61 -0.88
C ILE A 74 -16.40 23.25 0.09
N ARG A 75 -16.87 23.72 1.25
CA ARG A 75 -16.02 24.30 2.30
C ARG A 75 -15.07 23.27 2.89
N GLU A 76 -15.57 22.10 3.23
CA GLU A 76 -14.77 21.00 3.80
C GLU A 76 -13.70 20.52 2.82
N ALA A 77 -14.10 20.21 1.58
CA ALA A 77 -13.21 19.76 0.52
C ALA A 77 -12.15 20.83 0.18
N GLY A 78 -12.54 22.12 0.14
CA GLY A 78 -11.62 23.24 -0.08
C GLY A 78 -10.55 23.38 1.02
N ARG A 79 -10.93 23.18 2.29
CA ARG A 79 -9.99 23.14 3.42
C ARG A 79 -9.03 21.95 3.33
N LYS A 80 -9.55 20.76 2.98
CA LYS A 80 -8.74 19.55 2.76
C LYS A 80 -7.71 19.77 1.64
N LEU A 81 -8.16 20.29 0.50
CA LEU A 81 -7.31 20.63 -0.64
C LEU A 81 -6.19 21.61 -0.27
N THR A 82 -6.52 22.69 0.45
CA THR A 82 -5.54 23.70 0.89
C THR A 82 -4.47 23.10 1.79
N ARG A 83 -4.88 22.25 2.75
CA ARG A 83 -3.96 21.57 3.69
C ARG A 83 -3.00 20.62 2.97
N VAL A 84 -3.50 19.88 1.98
CA VAL A 84 -2.69 18.90 1.24
C VAL A 84 -1.73 19.61 0.27
N MET A 85 -2.20 20.65 -0.44
CA MET A 85 -1.40 21.43 -1.40
C MET A 85 -0.41 22.39 -0.74
N THR A 86 -0.66 22.77 0.51
CA THR A 86 0.25 23.62 1.30
C THR A 86 0.73 22.88 2.56
N PRO A 87 1.61 21.87 2.42
CA PRO A 87 2.16 21.18 3.56
C PRO A 87 2.97 22.16 4.41
N GLY A 88 2.62 22.28 5.68
CA GLY A 88 3.36 23.08 6.65
C GLY A 88 4.82 22.61 6.81
N PRO A 89 5.67 23.39 7.51
CA PRO A 89 7.10 23.10 7.68
C PRO A 89 7.41 21.68 8.17
N GLU A 90 6.52 21.11 8.99
CA GLU A 90 6.64 19.78 9.57
C GLU A 90 6.33 18.65 8.58
N GLY A 91 5.35 18.85 7.70
CA GLY A 91 5.00 17.91 6.62
C GLY A 91 6.12 17.77 5.57
N ARG A 92 6.93 18.82 5.39
CA ARG A 92 8.10 18.78 4.48
C ARG A 92 9.23 17.89 4.99
N ARG A 93 9.42 17.78 6.31
CA ARG A 93 10.47 16.93 6.92
C ARG A 93 10.15 15.43 6.79
N ARG A 94 8.86 15.07 6.87
CA ARG A 94 8.37 13.69 6.74
C ARG A 94 8.38 13.17 5.29
N ARG A 95 8.47 14.05 4.29
CA ARG A 95 8.47 13.72 2.84
C ARG A 95 9.87 13.36 2.29
N ASN A 96 10.89 13.27 3.15
CA ASN A 96 12.27 13.01 2.74
C ASN A 96 12.60 11.53 2.45
N THR A 97 11.63 10.61 2.51
CA THR A 97 11.78 9.20 2.09
C THR A 97 11.58 8.98 0.59
N SER A 98 11.48 10.06 -0.20
CA SER A 98 11.31 9.99 -1.65
C SER A 98 12.41 9.16 -2.31
N PHE A 99 12.05 7.96 -2.78
CA PHE A 99 12.88 7.11 -3.65
C PHE A 99 12.96 7.66 -5.08
N THR A 100 12.30 8.78 -5.38
CA THR A 100 12.50 9.49 -6.65
C THR A 100 13.79 10.31 -6.56
N PRO A 101 14.76 10.09 -7.47
CA PRO A 101 15.96 10.91 -7.51
C PRO A 101 15.52 12.36 -7.75
N ARG A 102 15.80 13.23 -6.77
CA ARG A 102 15.65 14.66 -6.91
C ARG A 102 16.51 15.10 -8.09
N ARG A 103 15.90 15.36 -9.25
CA ARG A 103 16.55 16.08 -10.33
C ARG A 103 16.94 17.43 -9.75
N SER A 104 18.24 17.61 -9.52
CA SER A 104 18.86 18.90 -9.25
C SER A 104 18.39 19.88 -10.33
N VAL A 105 17.47 20.78 -9.97
CA VAL A 105 17.13 21.93 -10.81
C VAL A 105 18.26 22.94 -10.61
N THR A 106 19.37 22.71 -11.31
CA THR A 106 20.29 23.78 -11.65
C THR A 106 19.59 24.67 -12.66
N ALA A 107 19.50 25.95 -12.33
CA ALA A 107 19.03 27.02 -13.20
C ALA A 107 19.65 26.90 -14.60
N GLY A 108 18.82 26.98 -15.64
CA GLY A 108 19.26 26.92 -17.02
C GLY A 108 18.12 26.48 -17.93
N GLY A 109 17.27 27.43 -18.31
CA GLY A 109 16.21 27.18 -19.28
C GLY A 109 16.79 26.76 -20.62
N VAL A 110 16.51 25.53 -21.04
CA VAL A 110 16.51 25.13 -22.45
C VAL A 110 15.39 24.11 -22.61
N THR A 111 14.25 24.53 -23.13
CA THR A 111 13.23 23.62 -23.63
C THR A 111 13.70 23.04 -24.97
N PRO A 112 13.95 21.72 -25.12
CA PRO A 112 13.90 21.12 -26.43
C PRO A 112 12.42 20.95 -26.81
N ARG A 113 11.92 22.00 -27.45
CA ARG A 113 10.73 21.98 -28.29
C ARG A 113 11.01 20.96 -29.40
N ASN A 114 10.10 20.00 -29.59
CA ASN A 114 10.00 19.00 -30.68
C ASN A 114 10.16 17.53 -30.23
N TYR A 115 9.13 16.99 -29.57
CA TYR A 115 8.76 15.59 -29.76
C TYR A 115 7.28 15.54 -30.17
N VAL A 116 7.05 15.58 -31.48
CA VAL A 116 5.77 15.24 -32.11
C VAL A 116 5.80 13.72 -32.30
N GLY A 117 5.20 13.01 -31.36
CA GLY A 117 5.16 11.55 -31.36
C GLY A 117 3.84 11.07 -30.76
N THR A 118 2.86 10.90 -31.65
CA THR A 118 1.73 9.96 -31.59
C THR A 118 1.08 9.71 -30.22
N THR A 119 -0.12 10.25 -30.06
CA THR A 119 -1.19 9.81 -29.17
C THR A 119 -1.14 8.29 -28.86
N PRO A 120 -0.86 7.86 -27.61
CA PRO A 120 -1.24 6.54 -27.20
C PRO A 120 -2.76 6.52 -27.03
N LYS A 121 -3.41 5.70 -27.85
CA LYS A 121 -4.84 5.40 -27.82
C LYS A 121 -5.28 5.10 -26.38
N ARG A 122 -6.28 5.83 -25.89
CA ARG A 122 -6.98 5.49 -24.64
C ARG A 122 -7.64 4.13 -24.85
N TYR A 123 -7.22 3.12 -24.09
CA TYR A 123 -8.04 1.93 -23.91
C TYR A 123 -9.29 2.39 -23.15
N LEU A 124 -10.42 2.39 -23.83
CA LEU A 124 -11.74 2.40 -23.21
C LEU A 124 -11.90 1.05 -22.51
N SER A 125 -11.48 0.95 -21.25
CA SER A 125 -12.00 -0.10 -20.38
C SER A 125 -13.45 0.26 -20.07
N ALA A 126 -14.35 -0.58 -20.56
CA ALA A 126 -15.76 -0.53 -20.24
C ALA A 126 -15.91 -0.56 -18.71
N THR A 127 -16.47 0.52 -18.17
CA THR A 127 -16.86 0.63 -16.77
C THR A 127 -18.02 -0.35 -16.54
N PRO A 128 -17.94 -1.32 -15.60
CA PRO A 128 -19.15 -1.96 -15.13
C PRO A 128 -20.00 -0.90 -14.43
N LEU A 129 -21.27 -0.96 -14.78
CA LEU A 129 -22.37 -0.10 -14.38
C LEU A 129 -22.41 0.07 -12.85
N ARG A 130 -22.57 1.33 -12.42
CA ARG A 130 -22.85 1.75 -11.03
C ARG A 130 -23.87 0.81 -10.37
N THR A 131 -23.46 0.13 -9.31
CA THR A 131 -24.37 -0.47 -8.33
C THR A 131 -24.96 0.68 -7.49
N PRO A 132 -26.28 0.74 -7.27
CA PRO A 132 -26.85 1.74 -6.37
C PRO A 132 -26.33 1.51 -4.95
N MET A 133 -25.90 2.59 -4.31
CA MET A 133 -25.55 2.66 -2.90
C MET A 133 -26.78 2.21 -2.10
N THR A 134 -26.70 1.03 -1.49
CA THR A 134 -27.63 0.65 -0.42
C THR A 134 -27.31 1.54 0.76
N GLU A 135 -28.29 2.31 1.21
CA GLU A 135 -28.24 3.00 2.51
C GLU A 135 -27.99 1.94 3.58
N VAL A 136 -26.75 1.87 4.05
CA VAL A 136 -26.44 1.18 5.30
C VAL A 136 -26.99 2.07 6.40
N ALA A 137 -28.16 1.66 6.90
CA ALA A 137 -28.70 2.12 8.17
C ALA A 137 -27.59 2.09 9.24
N ASP A 138 -27.63 3.09 10.11
CA ASP A 138 -26.81 3.21 11.32
C ASP A 138 -26.93 1.96 12.21
N ASP A 139 -26.19 0.90 11.88
CA ASP A 139 -25.89 -0.17 12.82
C ASP A 139 -24.60 0.19 13.53
N HIS A 140 -24.76 0.42 14.83
CA HIS A 140 -23.71 0.67 15.81
C HIS A 140 -22.68 -0.49 15.84
N PHE A 141 -21.77 -0.53 14.89
CA PHE A 141 -20.56 -1.35 15.00
C PHE A 141 -19.60 -0.60 15.92
N ALA A 142 -19.54 -1.02 17.18
CA ALA A 142 -18.50 -0.57 18.09
C ALA A 142 -17.14 -0.74 17.38
N PRO A 143 -16.25 0.27 17.37
CA PRO A 143 -14.93 0.08 16.81
C PRO A 143 -14.22 -0.94 17.70
N GLU A 144 -14.16 -2.20 17.23
CA GLU A 144 -13.23 -3.20 17.74
C GLU A 144 -11.86 -2.50 17.85
N PRO A 145 -11.17 -2.60 19.00
CA PRO A 145 -9.90 -1.92 19.21
C PRO A 145 -8.89 -2.46 18.20
N LYS A 146 -8.69 -1.72 17.10
CA LYS A 146 -7.67 -2.04 16.10
C LYS A 146 -6.36 -2.26 16.86
N PRO A 147 -5.72 -3.43 16.74
CA PRO A 147 -4.47 -3.67 17.43
C PRO A 147 -3.49 -2.58 17.02
N ASP A 148 -2.68 -2.08 17.97
CA ASP A 148 -1.72 -1.02 17.70
C ASP A 148 -0.64 -1.58 16.74
N VAL A 149 -0.83 -1.32 15.45
CA VAL A 149 0.03 -1.76 14.37
C VAL A 149 0.89 -0.58 13.96
N ASP A 150 2.19 -0.74 14.15
CA ASP A 150 3.16 0.27 13.76
C ASP A 150 3.26 0.38 12.23
N VAL A 151 2.62 1.42 11.67
CA VAL A 151 2.66 1.79 10.26
C VAL A 151 3.77 2.80 9.94
N ASN A 152 4.52 3.29 10.93
CA ASN A 152 5.59 4.27 10.75
C ASN A 152 6.94 3.62 10.36
N MET A 153 6.90 2.53 9.61
CA MET A 153 8.08 1.84 9.07
C MET A 153 7.98 1.63 7.56
N SER A 154 9.07 1.24 6.92
CA SER A 154 9.05 0.93 5.48
C SER A 154 8.29 -0.36 5.18
N LEU A 155 7.77 -0.49 3.96
CA LEU A 155 7.04 -1.67 3.51
C LEU A 155 7.79 -2.99 3.79
N GLY A 156 9.08 -3.04 3.49
CA GLY A 156 9.89 -4.25 3.72
C GLY A 156 10.08 -4.57 5.21
N ALA A 157 10.21 -3.55 6.07
CA ALA A 157 10.29 -3.76 7.52
C ALA A 157 8.96 -4.24 8.10
N PHE A 158 7.84 -3.72 7.56
CA PHE A 158 6.50 -4.13 7.94
C PHE A 158 6.24 -5.61 7.62
N GLN A 159 6.49 -6.03 6.38
CA GLN A 159 6.30 -7.43 5.93
C GLN A 159 7.26 -8.42 6.61
N ALA A 160 8.42 -7.96 7.09
CA ALA A 160 9.32 -8.79 7.88
C ALA A 160 8.80 -9.03 9.31
N LYS A 161 7.97 -8.11 9.84
CA LYS A 161 7.48 -8.12 11.21
C LYS A 161 6.06 -8.70 11.32
N TYR A 162 5.22 -8.45 10.33
CA TYR A 162 3.81 -8.83 10.32
C TYR A 162 3.48 -9.73 9.12
N THR A 163 2.54 -10.65 9.30
CA THR A 163 1.92 -11.46 8.24
C THR A 163 0.41 -11.52 8.45
N SER A 164 -0.36 -11.74 7.39
CA SER A 164 -1.80 -12.00 7.47
C SER A 164 -2.10 -13.36 8.08
N GLU A 165 -3.28 -13.51 8.69
CA GLU A 165 -3.84 -14.77 9.22
C GLU A 165 -3.94 -15.85 8.13
N ASP A 166 -4.31 -15.46 6.90
CA ASP A 166 -4.44 -16.38 5.76
C ASP A 166 -3.13 -17.02 5.29
N ASN A 167 -1.98 -16.51 5.76
CA ASN A 167 -0.65 -16.96 5.33
C ASN A 167 0.02 -17.94 6.31
N GLU A 168 -0.65 -18.35 7.41
CA GLU A 168 -0.13 -19.35 8.36
C GLU A 168 -0.07 -20.79 7.80
#